data_AF-A0A1C0ZZT6-F1
#
_entry.id   AF-A0A1C0ZZT6-F1
#
_cell.length_a   1.000
_cell.length_b   1.000
_cell.length_c   1.000
_cell.angle_alpha   90.00
_cell.angle_beta   90.00
_cell.angle_gamma   90.00
#
_symmetry.space_group_name_H-M   'P 1'
#
loop_
_entity.id
_entity.type
_entity.pdbx_description
1 polymer ?
#
loop_
_entity_poly.entity_id
_entity_poly.type
_entity_poly.pdbx_seq_one_letter_code
_entity_poly.pdbx_strand_id
1 'polypeptide(L)'
;MIKKMAALSAVSLLIGSLTLCTGFAFSDVDARQATINENIPNETSHANEITVTIDKINDDVNKVTLSRGQKLNAGYGMDINTIHFESNGQAVITYTLRNPQPDEAYAEVITEAKVVTYLSSKYKPVAEQAVAQVPAPAPSLADSISEMMNKQIKELFELVKKGKVPDVAFAVHTNRIDEVRQAWGPADTQKSLGNGLIYDSFNVKHTVIGYNKGSQIFEIQSSLPAIQKWNIQRIELMLGKPTDTKVGQDSSIYIYAANDQFQLKLVVMNATGYVDHLSVLSPKDAVDIMEQIN
;
A
#
# COMPACT_ATOMS: atom_id res chain seq x y z
N MET A 1 46.02 -24.93 55.34
CA MET A 1 45.00 -25.88 55.86
C MET A 1 43.74 -25.64 55.05
N ILE A 2 43.48 -26.45 54.01
CA ILE A 2 42.66 -27.68 54.01
C ILE A 2 41.17 -27.36 54.32
N LYS A 3 40.13 -27.87 53.68
CA LYS A 3 39.80 -28.55 52.40
C LYS A 3 38.33 -29.00 52.59
N LYS A 4 37.51 -28.98 51.54
CA LYS A 4 36.49 -29.99 51.10
C LYS A 4 35.28 -29.27 50.48
N MET A 5 35.05 -29.31 49.17
CA MET A 5 34.78 -30.41 48.20
C MET A 5 33.36 -30.98 48.23
N ALA A 6 32.78 -30.86 47.04
CA ALA A 6 31.56 -31.43 46.46
C ALA A 6 31.34 -32.94 46.67
N ALA A 7 30.08 -33.38 46.49
CA ALA A 7 29.66 -34.31 45.42
C ALA A 7 28.31 -34.95 45.78
N LEU A 8 27.38 -35.05 44.80
CA LEU A 8 26.67 -36.30 44.59
C LEU A 8 26.19 -36.44 43.13
N SER A 9 26.64 -37.54 42.53
CA SER A 9 26.40 -38.09 41.19
C SER A 9 25.05 -38.83 41.12
N ALA A 10 24.25 -38.63 40.06
CA ALA A 10 24.06 -39.52 38.90
C ALA A 10 23.39 -40.89 39.17
N VAL A 11 22.25 -41.15 38.51
CA VAL A 11 21.92 -42.47 37.92
C VAL A 11 21.05 -42.22 36.67
N SER A 12 21.57 -42.63 35.51
CA SER A 12 20.80 -42.87 34.29
C SER A 12 20.45 -44.36 34.23
N LEU A 13 19.22 -44.71 33.80
CA LEU A 13 18.93 -46.05 33.28
C LEU A 13 17.91 -45.97 32.14
N LEU A 14 18.17 -46.77 31.12
CA LEU A 14 17.62 -46.79 29.77
C LEU A 14 16.78 -48.06 29.57
N ILE A 15 15.48 -47.98 29.28
CA ILE A 15 14.61 -49.07 28.75
C ILE A 15 13.36 -48.36 28.19
N GLY A 16 12.74 -48.63 27.05
CA GLY A 16 12.90 -49.56 25.94
C GLY A 16 11.68 -49.31 25.03
N SER A 17 11.81 -49.57 23.73
CA SER A 17 10.76 -49.46 22.72
C SER A 17 9.51 -50.28 23.05
N LEU A 18 8.32 -49.72 22.83
CA LEU A 18 7.09 -50.51 22.71
C LEU A 18 6.16 -49.94 21.63
N THR A 19 6.00 -50.72 20.58
CA THR A 19 4.99 -50.60 19.52
C THR A 19 3.62 -50.94 20.07
N LEU A 20 2.58 -50.17 19.74
CA LEU A 20 1.19 -50.64 19.75
C LEU A 20 0.54 -50.37 18.40
N CYS A 21 0.26 -51.46 17.67
CA CYS A 21 -0.74 -51.52 16.61
C CYS A 21 -2.06 -52.00 17.21
N THR A 22 -3.14 -51.28 16.97
CA THR A 22 -4.52 -51.79 16.76
C THR A 22 -5.22 -50.69 15.94
N GLY A 23 -5.79 -50.89 14.75
CA GLY A 23 -6.36 -52.09 14.17
C GLY A 23 -7.87 -52.10 14.40
N PHE A 24 -8.63 -51.32 13.61
CA PHE A 24 -10.02 -51.63 13.32
C PHE A 24 -10.19 -51.71 11.81
N ALA A 25 -10.59 -52.90 11.38
CA ALA A 25 -10.88 -53.30 10.02
C ALA A 25 -12.35 -53.04 9.71
N PHE A 26 -12.63 -52.62 8.48
CA PHE A 26 -13.76 -53.15 7.73
C PHE A 26 -13.23 -53.65 6.39
N SER A 27 -13.35 -54.96 6.24
CA SER A 27 -13.07 -55.79 5.08
C SER A 27 -14.26 -55.76 4.11
N ASP A 28 -13.99 -55.51 2.83
CA ASP A 28 -14.37 -56.35 1.68
C ASP A 28 -14.30 -55.54 0.39
N VAL A 29 -13.20 -55.71 -0.36
CA VAL A 29 -13.15 -55.47 -1.80
C VAL A 29 -12.27 -56.55 -2.43
N ASP A 30 -12.93 -57.54 -3.02
CA ASP A 30 -12.48 -58.33 -4.17
C ASP A 30 -13.78 -58.60 -4.96
N ALA A 31 -13.92 -58.34 -6.26
CA ALA A 31 -12.92 -58.37 -7.31
C ALA A 31 -13.41 -57.66 -8.60
N ARG A 32 -12.42 -57.29 -9.42
CA ARG A 32 -12.45 -56.95 -10.89
C ARG A 32 -12.85 -55.49 -11.17
N GLN A 33 -12.06 -54.64 -11.84
CA GLN A 33 -11.06 -54.86 -12.88
C GLN A 33 -10.15 -53.61 -13.06
N ALA A 34 -8.89 -53.84 -13.46
CA ALA A 34 -8.02 -52.94 -14.24
C ALA A 34 -7.44 -51.67 -13.58
N THR A 35 -6.15 -51.79 -13.19
CA THR A 35 -5.07 -50.78 -13.29
C THR A 35 -5.41 -49.30 -13.08
N ILE A 36 -5.15 -48.82 -11.86
CA ILE A 36 -4.89 -47.40 -11.57
C ILE A 36 -3.37 -47.23 -11.38
N ASN A 37 -2.69 -46.78 -12.43
CA ASN A 37 -1.47 -45.99 -12.27
C ASN A 37 -1.92 -44.54 -12.40
N GLU A 38 -1.70 -43.77 -11.33
CA GLU A 38 -2.00 -42.35 -11.25
C GLU A 38 -1.31 -41.58 -12.37
N ASN A 39 -2.12 -41.04 -13.27
CA ASN A 39 -1.70 -40.14 -14.32
C ASN A 39 -2.19 -38.74 -13.92
N ILE A 40 -1.34 -37.93 -13.29
CA ILE A 40 -1.54 -36.48 -13.22
C ILE A 40 -0.32 -35.78 -13.82
N PRO A 41 -0.33 -35.48 -15.12
CA PRO A 41 0.38 -34.36 -15.67
C PRO A 41 -0.59 -33.18 -15.79
N ASN A 42 -0.46 -32.25 -14.84
CA ASN A 42 -0.56 -30.80 -15.03
C ASN A 42 -1.62 -30.30 -16.04
N GLU A 43 -2.86 -30.11 -15.61
CA GLU A 43 -3.85 -29.33 -16.38
C GLU A 43 -3.42 -27.87 -16.49
N THR A 44 -2.92 -27.50 -17.67
CA THR A 44 -2.89 -26.11 -18.13
C THR A 44 -4.11 -25.90 -19.01
N SER A 45 -5.21 -25.42 -18.43
CA SER A 45 -6.41 -25.00 -19.16
C SER A 45 -6.41 -23.48 -19.35
N HIS A 46 -5.81 -23.02 -20.46
CA HIS A 46 -6.09 -21.69 -21.02
C HIS A 46 -7.01 -21.87 -22.22
N ALA A 47 -8.31 -21.62 -22.06
CA ALA A 47 -9.27 -21.61 -23.16
C ALA A 47 -10.19 -20.38 -23.06
N ASN A 48 -9.70 -19.25 -23.59
CA ASN A 48 -10.55 -18.10 -23.93
C ASN A 48 -11.24 -18.40 -25.28
N GLU A 49 -12.50 -18.81 -25.22
CA GLU A 49 -13.34 -19.21 -26.36
C GLU A 49 -13.92 -17.99 -27.11
N ILE A 50 -13.07 -17.25 -27.85
CA ILE A 50 -13.52 -16.23 -28.82
C ILE A 50 -13.08 -16.62 -30.21
N THR A 51 -14.05 -16.69 -31.12
CA THR A 51 -13.81 -17.00 -32.54
C THR A 51 -13.59 -15.71 -33.31
N VAL A 52 -12.50 -15.63 -34.07
CA VAL A 52 -12.21 -14.54 -35.00
C VAL A 52 -12.40 -15.04 -36.42
N THR A 53 -13.36 -14.47 -37.16
CA THR A 53 -13.55 -14.75 -38.59
C THR A 53 -13.18 -13.54 -39.44
N ILE A 54 -12.63 -13.81 -40.63
CA ILE A 54 -12.18 -12.79 -41.57
C ILE A 54 -12.89 -13.04 -42.90
N ASP A 55 -13.76 -12.12 -43.29
CA ASP A 55 -14.42 -12.12 -44.59
C ASP A 55 -13.78 -11.05 -45.47
N LYS A 56 -13.26 -11.42 -46.63
CA LYS A 56 -12.74 -10.45 -47.59
C LYS A 56 -13.87 -9.60 -48.14
N ILE A 57 -13.76 -8.28 -48.04
CA ILE A 57 -14.73 -7.33 -48.63
C ILE A 57 -14.23 -6.86 -50.00
N ASN A 58 -12.97 -6.45 -50.07
CA ASN A 58 -12.27 -6.10 -51.32
C ASN A 58 -10.75 -6.33 -51.15
N ASP A 59 -9.93 -5.86 -52.10
CA ASP A 59 -8.48 -6.06 -52.06
C ASP A 59 -7.78 -5.31 -50.92
N ASP A 60 -8.37 -4.23 -50.41
CA ASP A 60 -7.78 -3.37 -49.39
C ASP A 60 -8.38 -3.58 -47.99
N VAL A 61 -9.57 -4.18 -47.87
CA VAL A 61 -10.35 -4.25 -46.63
C VAL A 61 -10.90 -5.66 -46.37
N ASN A 62 -10.68 -6.12 -45.14
CA ASN A 62 -11.31 -7.30 -44.55
C ASN A 62 -12.35 -6.89 -43.50
N LYS A 63 -13.48 -7.59 -43.46
CA LYS A 63 -14.43 -7.56 -42.35
C LYS A 63 -14.01 -8.61 -41.33
N VAL A 64 -13.81 -8.18 -40.09
CA VAL A 64 -13.40 -9.06 -38.99
C VAL A 64 -14.56 -9.17 -38.00
N THR A 65 -14.97 -10.40 -37.72
CA THR A 65 -16.03 -10.68 -36.73
C THR A 65 -15.42 -11.39 -35.54
N LEU A 66 -15.67 -10.86 -34.34
CA LEU A 66 -15.36 -11.53 -33.08
C LEU A 66 -16.68 -12.09 -32.53
N SER A 67 -16.73 -13.39 -32.24
CA SER A 67 -17.93 -14.07 -31.74
C SER A 67 -17.65 -14.88 -30.48
N ARG A 68 -18.52 -14.73 -29.48
CA ARG A 68 -18.62 -15.59 -28.28
C ARG A 68 -19.65 -16.71 -28.45
N GLY A 69 -20.09 -16.94 -29.70
CA GLY A 69 -21.09 -17.94 -30.04
C GLY A 69 -22.51 -17.60 -29.60
N GLN A 70 -23.39 -18.60 -29.66
CA GLN A 70 -24.78 -18.48 -29.22
C GLN A 70 -24.87 -18.44 -27.70
N LYS A 71 -25.73 -17.55 -27.17
CA LYS A 71 -25.98 -17.32 -25.75
C LYS A 71 -27.47 -17.30 -25.45
N LEU A 72 -27.82 -17.59 -24.20
CA LEU A 72 -29.21 -17.85 -23.79
C LEU A 72 -30.15 -16.64 -23.96
N ASN A 73 -29.61 -15.42 -23.89
CA ASN A 73 -30.37 -14.18 -24.05
C ASN A 73 -29.48 -13.03 -24.57
N ALA A 74 -30.12 -11.91 -24.94
CA ALA A 74 -29.46 -10.72 -25.48
C ALA A 74 -28.63 -9.91 -24.47
N GLY A 75 -28.66 -10.27 -23.18
CA GLY A 75 -27.82 -9.65 -22.16
C GLY A 75 -26.33 -10.02 -22.27
N TYR A 76 -26.03 -11.09 -23.01
CA TYR A 76 -24.66 -11.43 -23.38
C TYR A 76 -24.23 -10.63 -24.61
N GLY A 77 -23.10 -9.92 -24.51
CA GLY A 77 -22.60 -9.07 -25.58
C GLY A 77 -21.09 -9.02 -25.67
N MET A 78 -20.61 -8.36 -26.71
CA MET A 78 -19.21 -8.03 -26.92
C MET A 78 -19.10 -6.60 -27.42
N ASP A 79 -18.07 -5.89 -26.97
CA ASP A 79 -17.78 -4.53 -27.41
C ASP A 79 -16.30 -4.45 -27.77
N ILE A 80 -15.97 -3.86 -28.92
CA ILE A 80 -14.57 -3.57 -29.30
C ILE A 80 -14.18 -2.27 -28.62
N ASN A 81 -13.08 -2.27 -27.86
CA ASN A 81 -12.59 -1.09 -27.14
C ASN A 81 -11.64 -0.27 -28.03
N THR A 82 -10.54 -0.89 -28.47
CA THR A 82 -9.47 -0.24 -29.24
C THR A 82 -8.85 -1.21 -30.24
N ILE A 83 -8.34 -0.70 -31.35
CA ILE A 83 -7.54 -1.45 -32.33
C ILE A 83 -6.14 -0.85 -32.39
N HIS A 84 -5.13 -1.65 -32.07
CA HIS A 84 -3.72 -1.26 -32.13
C HIS A 84 -3.02 -1.93 -33.31
N PHE A 85 -2.38 -1.14 -34.17
CA PHE A 85 -1.61 -1.64 -35.30
C PHE A 85 -0.14 -1.78 -34.90
N GLU A 86 0.36 -3.00 -34.91
CA GLU A 86 1.73 -3.31 -34.55
C GLU A 86 2.65 -3.31 -35.79
N SER A 87 3.93 -3.02 -35.58
CA SER A 87 4.95 -3.02 -36.64
C SER A 87 5.19 -4.42 -37.24
N ASN A 88 4.77 -5.48 -36.55
CA ASN A 88 4.85 -6.87 -37.02
C ASN A 88 3.70 -7.27 -37.97
N GLY A 89 2.81 -6.34 -38.35
CA GLY A 89 1.69 -6.60 -39.25
C GLY A 89 0.44 -7.15 -38.56
N GLN A 90 0.36 -7.10 -37.23
CA GLN A 90 -0.85 -7.44 -36.49
C GLN A 90 -1.72 -6.22 -36.22
N ALA A 91 -3.04 -6.43 -36.19
CA ALA A 91 -4.00 -5.50 -35.64
C ALA A 91 -4.61 -6.14 -34.38
N VAL A 92 -4.16 -5.70 -33.22
CA VAL A 92 -4.65 -6.17 -31.92
C VAL A 92 -5.98 -5.49 -31.63
N ILE A 93 -7.06 -6.25 -31.70
CA ILE A 93 -8.42 -5.83 -31.42
C ILE A 93 -8.71 -6.15 -29.96
N THR A 94 -8.70 -5.11 -29.13
CA THR A 94 -9.05 -5.23 -27.71
C THR A 94 -10.57 -5.22 -27.55
N TYR A 95 -11.11 -6.15 -26.76
CA TYR A 95 -12.57 -6.30 -26.57
C TYR A 95 -12.96 -6.55 -25.11
N THR A 96 -14.17 -6.12 -24.74
CA THR A 96 -14.82 -6.45 -23.46
C THR A 96 -16.00 -7.39 -23.68
N LEU A 97 -16.22 -8.30 -22.72
CA LEU A 97 -17.39 -9.16 -22.69
C LEU A 97 -18.46 -8.55 -21.78
N ARG A 98 -19.70 -8.51 -22.27
CA ARG A 98 -20.87 -8.10 -21.50
C ARG A 98 -21.63 -9.34 -21.06
N ASN A 99 -22.03 -9.37 -19.78
CA ASN A 99 -22.91 -10.39 -19.24
C ASN A 99 -24.23 -9.72 -18.79
N PRO A 100 -25.35 -10.47 -18.77
CA PRO A 100 -26.63 -9.98 -18.24
C PRO A 100 -26.46 -9.35 -16.87
N GLN A 101 -27.00 -8.14 -16.66
CA GLN A 101 -26.98 -7.50 -15.35
C GLN A 101 -28.06 -8.10 -14.43
N PRO A 102 -27.79 -8.22 -13.12
CA PRO A 102 -28.85 -8.44 -12.14
C PRO A 102 -29.92 -7.35 -12.29
N ASP A 103 -31.19 -7.74 -12.11
CA ASP A 103 -32.35 -6.83 -12.13
C ASP A 103 -32.74 -6.21 -13.49
N GLU A 104 -32.09 -6.62 -14.60
CA GLU A 104 -32.54 -6.30 -15.96
C GLU A 104 -33.37 -7.44 -16.57
N ALA A 105 -34.48 -7.09 -17.24
CA ALA A 105 -35.30 -8.06 -17.94
C ALA A 105 -34.72 -8.38 -19.33
N TYR A 106 -34.31 -9.64 -19.53
CA TYR A 106 -33.90 -10.15 -20.84
C TYR A 106 -34.88 -11.21 -21.34
N ALA A 107 -35.26 -11.13 -22.60
CA ALA A 107 -36.04 -12.19 -23.24
C ALA A 107 -35.19 -13.48 -23.35
N GLU A 108 -35.76 -14.63 -23.02
CA GLU A 108 -35.14 -15.96 -23.10
C GLU A 108 -35.06 -16.46 -24.54
N VAL A 109 -34.36 -15.71 -25.39
CA VAL A 109 -34.18 -16.00 -26.80
C VAL A 109 -32.70 -16.17 -27.08
N ILE A 110 -32.33 -17.30 -27.68
CA ILE A 110 -30.94 -17.59 -28.02
C ILE A 110 -30.45 -16.56 -29.06
N THR A 111 -29.42 -15.79 -28.71
CA THR A 111 -28.81 -14.78 -29.58
C THR A 111 -27.31 -15.04 -29.73
N GLU A 112 -26.75 -14.73 -30.90
CA GLU A 112 -25.30 -14.79 -31.10
C GLU A 112 -24.63 -13.50 -30.59
N ALA A 113 -23.75 -13.63 -29.60
CA ALA A 113 -22.99 -12.51 -29.06
C ALA A 113 -21.75 -12.26 -29.92
N LYS A 114 -21.85 -11.30 -30.85
CA LYS A 114 -20.76 -10.95 -31.78
C LYS A 114 -20.63 -9.46 -32.04
N VAL A 115 -19.45 -9.06 -32.49
CA VAL A 115 -19.12 -7.69 -32.92
C VAL A 115 -18.30 -7.72 -34.20
N VAL A 116 -18.43 -6.67 -35.02
CA VAL A 116 -17.78 -6.57 -36.33
C VAL A 116 -16.93 -5.30 -36.37
N THR A 117 -15.74 -5.40 -36.94
CA THR A 117 -14.93 -4.25 -37.37
C THR A 117 -14.38 -4.48 -38.78
N TYR A 118 -13.74 -3.45 -39.35
CA TYR A 118 -13.12 -3.51 -40.67
C TYR A 118 -11.65 -3.14 -40.54
N LEU A 119 -10.78 -3.96 -41.12
CA LEU A 119 -9.33 -3.77 -41.10
C LEU A 119 -8.77 -3.76 -42.52
N SER A 120 -7.63 -3.09 -42.72
CA SER A 120 -6.92 -3.24 -43.98
C SER A 120 -6.46 -4.69 -44.16
N SER A 121 -6.52 -5.21 -45.39
CA SER A 121 -6.07 -6.56 -45.77
C SER A 121 -4.60 -6.84 -45.44
N LYS A 122 -3.81 -5.80 -45.20
CA LYS A 122 -2.40 -5.86 -44.80
C LYS A 122 -2.17 -6.31 -43.36
N TYR A 123 -3.19 -6.27 -42.50
CA TYR A 123 -3.05 -6.62 -41.09
C TYR A 123 -3.72 -7.96 -40.75
N LYS A 124 -3.04 -8.77 -39.95
CA LYS A 124 -3.61 -9.97 -39.33
C LYS A 124 -4.33 -9.59 -38.04
N PRO A 125 -5.65 -9.81 -37.91
CA PRO A 125 -6.36 -9.53 -36.68
C PRO A 125 -5.97 -10.51 -35.56
N VAL A 126 -5.77 -9.98 -34.37
CA VAL A 126 -5.59 -10.74 -33.13
C VAL A 126 -6.59 -10.20 -32.13
N ALA A 127 -7.41 -11.07 -31.55
CA ALA A 127 -8.35 -10.68 -30.51
C ALA A 127 -7.68 -10.79 -29.14
N GLU A 128 -7.69 -9.70 -28.38
CA GLU A 128 -7.17 -9.66 -27.02
C GLU A 128 -8.28 -9.18 -26.09
N GLN A 129 -8.64 -9.97 -25.08
CA GLN A 129 -9.63 -9.49 -24.11
C GLN A 129 -9.01 -8.35 -23.33
N ALA A 130 -9.67 -7.20 -23.32
CA ALA A 130 -9.34 -6.13 -22.42
C ALA A 130 -9.44 -6.69 -20.99
N VAL A 131 -8.30 -6.76 -20.30
CA VAL A 131 -8.31 -6.90 -18.85
C VAL A 131 -9.12 -5.72 -18.35
N ALA A 132 -10.27 -5.98 -17.74
CA ALA A 132 -11.18 -4.92 -17.34
C ALA A 132 -10.40 -3.88 -16.52
N GLN A 133 -10.16 -2.71 -17.12
CA GLN A 133 -10.21 -1.50 -16.32
C GLN A 133 -11.70 -1.35 -16.00
N VAL A 134 -12.11 -2.01 -14.91
CA VAL A 134 -13.33 -1.65 -14.21
C VAL A 134 -13.26 -0.12 -14.11
N PRO A 135 -14.21 0.65 -14.69
CA PRO A 135 -14.27 2.07 -14.33
C PRO A 135 -14.37 2.02 -12.81
N ALA A 136 -13.33 2.53 -12.12
CA ALA A 136 -13.15 2.26 -10.71
C ALA A 136 -14.53 2.44 -10.05
N PRO A 137 -15.06 1.41 -9.33
CA PRO A 137 -16.33 1.60 -8.62
C PRO A 137 -16.17 2.93 -7.89
N ALA A 138 -17.14 3.84 -8.04
CA ALA A 138 -17.06 5.16 -7.42
C ALA A 138 -16.47 4.96 -6.02
N PRO A 139 -15.28 5.53 -5.72
CA PRO A 139 -14.44 5.00 -4.66
C PRO A 139 -15.29 4.91 -3.42
N SER A 140 -15.34 3.73 -2.79
CA SER A 140 -16.14 3.54 -1.59
C SER A 140 -15.78 4.67 -0.62
N LEU A 141 -16.69 5.07 0.27
CA LEU A 141 -16.36 6.14 1.22
C LEU A 141 -15.05 5.85 1.97
N ALA A 142 -14.77 4.57 2.24
CA ALA A 142 -13.50 4.11 2.80
C ALA A 142 -12.31 4.32 1.86
N ASP A 143 -12.43 4.02 0.57
CA ASP A 143 -11.40 4.28 -0.43
C ASP A 143 -11.15 5.77 -0.62
N SER A 144 -12.21 6.57 -0.72
CA SER A 144 -12.13 8.03 -0.83
C SER A 144 -11.46 8.66 0.40
N ILE A 145 -11.81 8.20 1.60
CA ILE A 145 -11.16 8.63 2.86
C ILE A 145 -9.68 8.21 2.86
N SER A 146 -9.39 7.01 2.38
CA SER A 146 -8.04 6.46 2.30
C SER A 146 -7.17 7.20 1.28
N GLU A 147 -7.73 7.62 0.14
CA GLU A 147 -7.06 8.45 -0.86
C GLU A 147 -6.84 9.87 -0.36
N MET A 148 -7.84 10.46 0.31
CA MET A 148 -7.69 11.76 0.95
C MET A 148 -6.59 11.74 2.01
N MET A 149 -6.55 10.74 2.89
CA MET A 149 -5.47 10.59 3.87
C MET A 149 -4.11 10.37 3.20
N ASN A 150 -4.04 9.62 2.11
CA ASN A 150 -2.79 9.45 1.35
C ASN A 150 -2.26 10.76 0.82
N LYS A 151 -3.16 11.56 0.24
CA LYS A 151 -2.84 12.87 -0.27
C LYS A 151 -2.33 13.76 0.86
N GLN A 152 -3.00 13.77 2.01
CA GLN A 152 -2.56 14.54 3.18
C GLN A 152 -1.18 14.11 3.70
N ILE A 153 -0.88 12.81 3.76
CA ILE A 153 0.44 12.31 4.20
C ILE A 153 1.54 12.75 3.22
N LYS A 154 1.28 12.66 1.90
CA LYS A 154 2.23 13.11 0.88
C LYS A 154 2.43 14.63 0.92
N GLU A 155 1.35 15.40 1.04
CA GLU A 155 1.39 16.85 1.14
C GLU A 155 2.12 17.32 2.40
N LEU A 156 1.92 16.64 3.54
CA LEU A 156 2.73 16.87 4.73
C LEU A 156 4.20 16.73 4.39
N PHE A 157 4.61 15.63 3.75
CA PHE A 157 6.04 15.40 3.50
C PHE A 157 6.66 16.47 2.60
N GLU A 158 5.89 17.03 1.65
CA GLU A 158 6.30 18.20 0.87
C GLU A 158 6.42 19.49 1.71
N LEU A 159 5.61 19.66 2.77
CA LEU A 159 5.77 20.73 3.75
C LEU A 159 7.02 20.52 4.61
N VAL A 160 7.30 19.29 5.04
CA VAL A 160 8.51 18.96 5.83
C VAL A 160 9.77 19.32 5.06
N LYS A 161 9.82 19.03 3.75
CA LYS A 161 10.93 19.44 2.88
C LYS A 161 11.19 20.95 2.87
N LYS A 162 10.20 21.75 3.29
CA LYS A 162 10.26 23.21 3.41
C LYS A 162 10.36 23.69 4.87
N GLY A 163 10.58 22.77 5.82
CA GLY A 163 10.67 23.06 7.25
C GLY A 163 9.33 23.40 7.92
N LYS A 164 8.19 23.02 7.32
CA LYS A 164 6.85 23.42 7.78
C LYS A 164 6.03 22.24 8.31
N VAL A 165 5.16 22.53 9.27
CA VAL A 165 4.05 21.65 9.67
C VAL A 165 2.70 22.20 9.15
N PRO A 166 1.65 21.38 9.04
CA PRO A 166 0.32 21.83 8.66
C PRO A 166 -0.23 22.89 9.64
N ASP A 167 -1.00 23.84 9.12
CA ASP A 167 -1.70 24.89 9.88
C ASP A 167 -0.82 25.80 10.77
N VAL A 168 0.50 25.78 10.56
CA VAL A 168 1.45 26.69 11.20
C VAL A 168 2.14 27.54 10.14
N ALA A 169 2.07 28.86 10.29
CA ALA A 169 2.64 29.81 9.34
C ALA A 169 4.18 29.86 9.35
N PHE A 170 4.80 29.33 10.40
CA PHE A 170 6.23 29.37 10.65
C PHE A 170 6.94 28.12 10.15
N ALA A 171 8.22 28.26 9.81
CA ALA A 171 9.10 27.18 9.44
C ALA A 171 10.32 27.10 10.37
N VAL A 172 10.77 25.88 10.65
CA VAL A 172 12.09 25.65 11.25
C VAL A 172 13.19 26.23 10.35
N HIS A 173 14.37 26.48 10.91
CA HIS A 173 15.54 27.09 10.27
C HIS A 173 15.37 28.55 9.86
N THR A 174 14.16 28.96 9.44
CA THR A 174 13.88 30.26 8.83
C THR A 174 13.38 31.29 9.83
N ASN A 175 12.35 30.95 10.62
CA ASN A 175 11.70 31.89 11.53
C ASN A 175 12.33 31.86 12.92
N ARG A 176 12.10 32.95 13.66
CA ARG A 176 12.53 33.10 15.05
C ARG A 176 11.34 33.04 16.01
N ILE A 177 11.59 32.62 17.25
CA ILE A 177 10.52 32.52 18.27
C ILE A 177 9.84 33.87 18.55
N ASP A 178 10.55 34.98 18.40
CA ASP A 178 9.98 36.32 18.65
C ASP A 178 8.88 36.67 17.64
N GLU A 179 8.99 36.21 16.39
CA GLU A 179 7.94 36.36 15.37
C GLU A 179 6.69 35.55 15.73
N VAL A 180 6.89 34.35 16.29
CA VAL A 180 5.78 33.50 16.77
C VAL A 180 5.05 34.21 17.90
N ARG A 181 5.78 34.72 18.89
CA ARG A 181 5.19 35.42 20.04
C ARG A 181 4.51 36.73 19.65
N GLN A 182 5.03 37.42 18.62
CA GLN A 182 4.37 38.60 18.07
C GLN A 182 3.02 38.24 17.44
N ALA A 183 2.93 37.11 16.73
CA ALA A 183 1.70 36.69 16.07
C ALA A 183 0.69 35.99 16.99
N TRP A 184 1.18 35.20 17.95
CA TRP A 184 0.34 34.30 18.77
C TRP A 184 0.22 34.74 20.23
N GLY A 185 1.02 35.71 20.68
CA GLY A 185 1.11 36.10 22.07
C GLY A 185 2.16 35.27 22.85
N PRO A 186 2.24 35.44 24.18
CA PRO A 186 3.15 34.67 25.01
C PRO A 186 2.80 33.17 24.99
N ALA A 187 3.80 32.32 25.21
CA ALA A 187 3.59 30.89 25.36
C ALA A 187 2.86 30.56 26.67
N ASP A 188 2.06 29.49 26.66
CA ASP A 188 1.38 28.99 27.86
C ASP A 188 2.38 28.42 28.86
N THR A 189 3.39 27.71 28.35
CA THR A 189 4.49 27.18 29.16
C THR A 189 5.80 27.28 28.41
N GLN A 190 6.89 27.42 29.17
CA GLN A 190 8.25 27.39 28.67
C GLN A 190 9.07 26.37 29.45
N LYS A 191 9.88 25.57 28.75
CA LYS A 191 10.77 24.59 29.34
C LYS A 191 12.16 24.67 28.70
N SER A 192 13.20 24.75 29.53
CA SER A 192 14.60 24.62 29.09
C SER A 192 15.09 23.21 29.39
N LEU A 193 15.70 22.54 28.40
CA LEU A 193 16.19 21.17 28.52
C LEU A 193 17.72 21.08 28.71
N GLY A 194 18.38 22.19 29.03
CA GLY A 194 19.84 22.28 29.02
C GLY A 194 20.38 22.50 27.60
N ASN A 195 21.69 22.75 27.49
CA ASN A 195 22.40 22.96 26.21
C ASN A 195 21.78 24.03 25.29
N GLY A 196 21.11 25.03 25.89
CA GLY A 196 20.49 26.13 25.15
C GLY A 196 19.24 25.77 24.35
N LEU A 197 18.65 24.59 24.57
CA LEU A 197 17.41 24.17 23.93
C LEU A 197 16.22 24.59 24.80
N ILE A 198 15.34 25.39 24.21
CA ILE A 198 14.17 25.96 24.90
C ILE A 198 12.92 25.61 24.08
N TYR A 199 11.85 25.27 24.79
CA TYR A 199 10.58 24.86 24.22
C TYR A 199 9.45 25.72 24.77
N ASP A 200 8.71 26.36 23.88
CA ASP A 200 7.50 27.11 24.17
C ASP A 200 6.28 26.31 23.71
N SER A 201 5.30 26.11 24.60
CA SER A 201 4.04 25.43 24.24
C SER A 201 2.91 26.44 24.05
N PHE A 202 2.17 26.27 22.95
CA PHE A 202 0.98 27.05 22.60
C PHE A 202 -0.21 26.08 22.49
N ASN A 203 -0.89 25.86 23.62
CA ASN A 203 -1.89 24.81 23.81
C ASN A 203 -3.08 24.97 22.87
N VAL A 204 -3.59 26.19 22.73
CA VAL A 204 -4.69 26.52 21.79
C VAL A 204 -4.31 26.26 20.33
N LYS A 205 -3.00 26.33 20.02
CA LYS A 205 -2.47 26.05 18.67
C LYS A 205 -2.07 24.59 18.48
N HIS A 206 -2.20 23.74 19.50
CA HIS A 206 -1.72 22.35 19.47
C HIS A 206 -0.27 22.24 18.97
N THR A 207 0.57 23.20 19.37
CA THR A 207 1.91 23.37 18.82
C THR A 207 2.93 23.63 19.92
N VAL A 208 4.09 22.99 19.81
CA VAL A 208 5.28 23.30 20.62
C VAL A 208 6.40 23.76 19.69
N ILE A 209 7.09 24.83 20.06
CA ILE A 209 8.19 25.42 19.29
C ILE A 209 9.48 25.24 20.06
N GLY A 210 10.40 24.45 19.51
CA GLY A 210 11.77 24.30 19.99
C GLY A 210 12.70 25.30 19.32
N TYR A 211 13.46 26.05 20.10
CA TYR A 211 14.37 27.08 19.62
C TYR A 211 15.67 27.14 20.44
N ASN A 212 16.76 27.57 19.79
CA ASN A 212 18.07 27.70 20.42
C ASN A 212 18.25 29.07 21.11
N LYS A 213 19.35 29.29 21.85
CA LYS A 213 19.67 30.57 22.50
C LYS A 213 19.68 31.77 21.54
N GLY A 214 19.94 31.53 20.26
CA GLY A 214 19.89 32.53 19.20
C GLY A 214 18.48 32.86 18.71
N SER A 215 17.43 32.40 19.41
CA SER A 215 16.00 32.52 19.04
C SER A 215 15.62 31.81 17.73
N GLN A 216 16.52 31.05 17.10
CA GLN A 216 16.21 30.34 15.86
C GLN A 216 15.40 29.08 16.17
N ILE A 217 14.30 28.89 15.44
CA ILE A 217 13.44 27.72 15.60
C ILE A 217 14.12 26.51 14.92
N PHE A 218 14.36 25.45 15.68
CA PHE A 218 14.90 24.19 15.15
C PHE A 218 13.86 23.07 15.12
N GLU A 219 12.79 23.15 15.91
CA GLU A 219 11.74 22.13 15.97
C GLU A 219 10.35 22.78 16.03
N ILE A 220 9.41 22.26 15.25
CA ILE A 220 7.99 22.56 15.39
C ILE A 220 7.26 21.23 15.55
N GLN A 221 6.64 21.04 16.71
CA GLN A 221 5.82 19.88 17.04
C GLN A 221 4.35 20.22 16.87
N SER A 222 3.58 19.32 16.27
CA SER A 222 2.13 19.44 16.12
C SER A 222 1.41 18.23 16.69
N SER A 223 0.40 18.49 17.53
CA SER A 223 -0.51 17.50 18.10
C SER A 223 -1.96 17.71 17.66
N LEU A 224 -2.15 18.26 16.44
CA LEU A 224 -3.49 18.48 15.88
C LEU A 224 -4.30 17.19 15.88
N PRO A 225 -5.59 17.21 16.28
CA PRO A 225 -6.43 16.01 16.31
C PRO A 225 -6.55 15.26 14.97
N ALA A 226 -6.33 15.96 13.85
CA ALA A 226 -6.32 15.36 12.52
C ALA A 226 -5.12 14.41 12.31
N ILE A 227 -3.95 14.75 12.88
CA ILE A 227 -2.72 13.95 12.79
C ILE A 227 -2.87 12.67 13.63
N GLN A 228 -3.57 12.75 14.75
CA GLN A 228 -3.76 11.62 15.68
C GLN A 228 -4.58 10.47 15.09
N LYS A 229 -5.22 10.68 13.94
CA LYS A 229 -5.94 9.64 13.20
C LYS A 229 -5.04 8.83 12.27
N TRP A 230 -3.77 9.20 12.12
CA TRP A 230 -2.88 8.55 11.18
C TRP A 230 -2.21 7.33 11.81
N ASN A 231 -2.12 6.24 11.04
CA ASN A 231 -1.50 5.00 11.45
C ASN A 231 -0.15 4.81 10.76
N ILE A 232 0.84 4.30 11.50
CA ILE A 232 2.20 4.12 10.99
C ILE A 232 2.28 3.21 9.75
N GLN A 233 1.46 2.16 9.65
CA GLN A 233 1.45 1.26 8.49
C GLN A 233 1.04 2.02 7.21
N ARG A 234 0.10 2.95 7.34
CA ARG A 234 -0.34 3.78 6.21
C ARG A 234 0.73 4.79 5.84
N ILE A 235 1.40 5.38 6.81
CA ILE A 235 2.51 6.30 6.56
C ILE A 235 3.65 5.57 5.84
N GLU A 236 4.01 4.37 6.28
CA GLU A 236 5.03 3.55 5.62
C GLU A 236 4.65 3.17 4.18
N LEU A 237 3.36 2.90 3.93
CA LEU A 237 2.86 2.67 2.57
C LEU A 237 3.06 3.89 1.66
N MET A 238 2.89 5.11 2.20
CA MET A 238 2.93 6.33 1.40
C MET A 238 4.33 6.93 1.25
N LEU A 239 5.16 6.84 2.30
CA LEU A 239 6.47 7.48 2.37
C LEU A 239 7.63 6.48 2.28
N GLY A 240 7.35 5.17 2.34
CA GLY A 240 8.36 4.13 2.48
C GLY A 240 8.75 3.89 3.94
N LYS A 241 9.82 3.12 4.17
CA LYS A 241 10.32 2.88 5.53
C LYS A 241 11.00 4.13 6.11
N PRO A 242 10.93 4.35 7.44
CA PRO A 242 11.69 5.41 8.08
C PRO A 242 13.19 5.18 7.89
N THR A 243 13.95 6.27 7.91
CA THR A 243 15.41 6.24 7.90
C THR A 243 15.98 5.70 9.21
N ASP A 244 15.30 5.96 10.33
CA ASP A 244 15.67 5.45 11.65
C ASP A 244 14.41 5.28 12.52
N THR A 245 14.45 4.35 13.47
CA THR A 245 13.38 4.12 14.43
C THR A 245 13.95 3.94 15.82
N LYS A 246 13.45 4.72 16.79
CA LYS A 246 13.79 4.58 18.20
C LYS A 246 12.63 3.95 18.95
N VAL A 247 12.83 2.74 19.46
CA VAL A 247 11.79 1.99 20.18
C VAL A 247 11.86 2.36 21.67
N GLY A 248 10.76 2.88 22.19
CA GLY A 248 10.54 3.07 23.63
C GLY A 248 9.54 2.04 24.17
N GLN A 249 9.27 2.12 25.48
CA GLN A 249 8.35 1.22 26.16
C GLN A 249 6.90 1.41 25.69
N ASP A 250 6.38 2.65 25.77
CA ASP A 250 4.98 2.95 25.44
C ASP A 250 4.81 3.54 24.04
N SER A 251 5.86 4.16 23.50
CA SER A 251 5.85 4.78 22.18
C SER A 251 7.17 4.57 21.46
N SER A 252 7.12 4.67 20.14
CA SER A 252 8.28 4.61 19.25
C SER A 252 8.37 5.89 18.41
N ILE A 253 9.60 6.31 18.10
CA ILE A 253 9.87 7.48 17.26
C ILE A 253 10.33 7.00 15.90
N TYR A 254 9.56 7.31 14.87
CA TYR A 254 9.88 7.01 13.47
C TYR A 254 10.44 8.27 12.81
N ILE A 255 11.63 8.19 12.23
CA ILE A 255 12.37 9.32 11.68
C ILE A 255 12.49 9.17 10.17
N TYR A 256 11.99 10.14 9.42
CA TYR A 256 12.09 10.21 7.97
C TYR A 256 12.97 11.40 7.59
N ALA A 257 14.06 11.15 6.86
CA ALA A 257 14.85 12.21 6.27
C ALA A 257 14.08 12.84 5.10
N ALA A 258 13.75 14.13 5.19
CA ALA A 258 13.06 14.84 4.11
C ALA A 258 14.07 15.42 3.10
N ASN A 259 15.21 15.92 3.60
CA ASN A 259 16.39 16.34 2.86
C ASN A 259 17.58 16.52 3.84
N ASP A 260 18.69 17.10 3.37
CA ASP A 260 19.90 17.31 4.18
C ASP A 260 19.73 18.29 5.35
N GLN A 261 18.62 19.04 5.38
CA GLN A 261 18.33 20.02 6.44
C GLN A 261 17.22 19.53 7.37
N PHE A 262 16.17 18.88 6.86
CA PHE A 262 14.94 18.63 7.59
C PHE A 262 14.62 17.15 7.77
N GLN A 263 14.05 16.83 8.94
CA GLN A 263 13.52 15.52 9.29
C GLN A 263 12.06 15.63 9.73
N LEU A 264 11.26 14.64 9.37
CA LEU A 264 9.98 14.36 10.01
C LEU A 264 10.21 13.33 11.11
N LYS A 265 9.79 13.65 12.33
CA LYS A 265 9.70 12.69 13.44
C LYS A 265 8.23 12.43 13.76
N LEU A 266 7.88 11.16 13.92
CA LEU A 266 6.54 10.74 14.31
C LEU A 266 6.65 9.96 15.61
N VAL A 267 6.00 10.45 16.66
CA VAL A 267 5.85 9.68 17.89
C VAL A 267 4.57 8.89 17.78
N VAL A 268 4.71 7.57 17.83
CA VAL A 268 3.63 6.61 17.60
C VAL A 268 3.41 5.79 18.86
N MET A 269 2.17 5.69 19.32
CA MET A 269 1.82 4.85 20.46
C MET A 269 1.97 3.37 20.07
N ASN A 270 2.78 2.61 20.80
CA ASN A 270 3.06 1.21 20.48
C ASN A 270 1.78 0.35 20.57
N ALA A 271 0.89 0.66 21.52
CA ALA A 271 -0.34 -0.09 21.75
C ALA A 271 -1.34 -0.01 20.59
N THR A 272 -1.33 1.08 19.82
CA THR A 272 -2.38 1.35 18.82
C THR A 272 -1.82 1.54 17.41
N GLY A 273 -0.53 1.87 17.27
CA GLY A 273 0.09 2.21 15.99
C GLY A 273 -0.32 3.57 15.43
N TYR A 274 -1.05 4.39 16.20
CA TYR A 274 -1.44 5.74 15.81
C TYR A 274 -0.44 6.78 16.28
N VAL A 275 -0.31 7.84 15.48
CA VAL A 275 0.53 9.00 15.78
C VAL A 275 -0.06 9.73 16.99
N ASP A 276 0.78 10.04 17.98
CA ASP A 276 0.42 10.92 19.09
C ASP A 276 0.64 12.39 18.69
N HIS A 277 1.84 12.65 18.16
CA HIS A 277 2.22 13.93 17.59
C HIS A 277 3.34 13.74 16.55
N LEU A 278 3.58 14.77 15.75
CA LEU A 278 4.72 14.84 14.84
C LEU A 278 5.60 16.03 15.14
N SER A 279 6.85 15.97 14.73
CA SER A 279 7.77 17.11 14.72
C SER A 279 8.42 17.25 13.36
N VAL A 280 8.52 18.49 12.89
CA VAL A 280 9.50 18.85 11.85
C VAL A 280 10.70 19.42 12.54
N LEU A 281 11.86 18.83 12.27
CA LEU A 281 13.12 19.14 12.94
C LEU A 281 14.17 19.56 11.91
N SER A 282 14.95 20.57 12.26
CA SER A 282 16.21 20.95 11.62
C SER A 282 17.37 20.54 12.54
N PRO A 283 17.95 19.33 12.38
CA PRO A 283 18.92 18.81 13.34
C PRO A 283 20.18 19.67 13.48
N LYS A 284 20.58 20.34 12.38
CA LYS A 284 21.74 21.23 12.34
C LYS A 284 21.55 22.50 13.16
N ASP A 285 20.31 22.92 13.40
CA ASP A 285 20.00 24.11 14.20
C ASP A 285 19.69 23.76 15.68
N ALA A 286 19.58 22.46 15.98
CA ALA A 286 19.30 21.92 17.31
C ALA A 286 20.57 21.73 18.18
N VAL A 287 21.68 22.33 17.77
CA VAL A 287 22.96 22.38 18.52
C VAL A 287 23.21 23.81 19.00
N ASP A 288 23.85 23.96 20.17
CA ASP A 288 24.32 25.26 20.63
C ASP A 288 25.46 25.72 19.70
N ILE A 289 25.21 26.76 18.91
CA ILE A 289 26.20 27.32 17.96
C ILE A 289 27.43 27.87 18.71
N MET A 290 27.36 28.04 20.04
CA MET A 290 28.53 28.39 20.86
C MET A 290 29.48 27.23 21.16
N GLU A 291 29.12 25.96 20.90
CA GLU A 291 30.01 24.82 21.17
C GLU A 291 30.95 24.49 20.00
N GLN A 292 30.80 25.16 18.85
CA GLN A 292 31.65 24.96 17.65
C GLN A 292 32.84 25.93 17.55
N ILE A 293 33.10 26.75 18.58
CA ILE A 293 34.21 27.72 18.58
C ILE A 293 35.12 27.55 19.81
N ASN A 294 35.51 26.32 20.13
CA ASN A 294 36.63 26.05 21.06
C ASN A 294 37.46 24.86 20.60
#